data_AF-A0A3S0GC91-F1
#
_entry.id   AF-A0A3S0GC91-F1
#
_cell.length_a   1.000
_cell.length_b   1.000
_cell.length_c   1.000
_cell.angle_alpha   90.00
_cell.angle_beta   90.00
_cell.angle_gamma   90.00
#
_symmetry.space_group_name_H-M   'P 1'
#
loop_
_entity.id
_entity.type
_entity.pdbx_description
1 polymer ?
#
loop_
_entity_poly.entity_id
_entity_poly.type
_entity_poly.pdbx_seq_one_letter_code
_entity_poly.pdbx_strand_id
1 'polypeptide(L)'
;GDVVTDFAHDVKACALGQASSSIMAQHVVGASSGELRAVRETMLRMLKENGAPPEGRFADLKYLEPVRDYKARHASTMLTFDAVVDAIGQIEKKRAGQAA
;
A
#
# COMPACT_ATOMS: atom_id res chain seq x y z
N GLY A 1 6.94 -16.71 -7.52
CA GLY A 1 7.07 -16.61 -6.05
C GLY A 1 6.14 -15.53 -5.52
N ASP A 2 6.23 -15.24 -4.23
CA ASP A 2 5.33 -14.29 -3.53
C ASP A 2 5.98 -12.93 -3.26
N VAL A 3 7.06 -12.64 -3.99
CA VAL A 3 7.85 -11.41 -3.92
C VAL A 3 7.62 -10.61 -5.20
N VAL A 4 7.43 -9.30 -5.07
CA VAL A 4 7.32 -8.38 -6.20
C VAL A 4 8.68 -8.24 -6.87
N THR A 5 8.75 -8.53 -8.16
CA THR A 5 9.99 -8.44 -8.95
C THR A 5 10.08 -7.17 -9.79
N ASP A 6 8.95 -6.55 -10.10
CA ASP A 6 8.87 -5.33 -10.89
C ASP A 6 7.56 -4.58 -10.57
N PHE A 7 7.53 -3.27 -10.78
CA PHE A 7 6.38 -2.43 -10.46
C PHE A 7 6.29 -1.21 -11.37
N ALA A 8 5.08 -0.93 -11.84
CA ALA A 8 4.75 0.31 -12.54
C ALA A 8 3.33 0.76 -12.15
N HIS A 9 3.12 2.07 -12.16
CA HIS A 9 1.81 2.68 -11.98
C HIS A 9 1.68 3.97 -12.78
N ASP A 10 0.45 4.33 -13.15
CA ASP A 10 0.09 5.67 -13.65
C ASP A 10 -0.87 6.29 -12.63
N VAL A 11 -0.48 7.43 -12.05
CA VAL A 11 -1.15 8.00 -10.88
C VAL A 11 -1.80 9.33 -11.22
N LYS A 12 -3.13 9.36 -11.13
CA LYS A 12 -3.96 10.57 -11.24
C LYS A 12 -4.68 10.81 -9.92
N ALA A 13 -3.96 11.41 -8.97
CA ALA A 13 -4.44 11.66 -7.61
C ALA A 13 -4.03 13.06 -7.14
N CYS A 14 -4.56 13.49 -5.98
CA CYS A 14 -4.07 14.72 -5.33
C CYS A 14 -2.66 14.53 -4.76
N ALA A 15 -2.04 15.62 -4.29
CA ALA A 15 -0.67 15.59 -3.76
C ALA A 15 -0.42 14.51 -2.70
N LEU A 16 -1.39 14.23 -1.81
CA LEU A 16 -1.26 13.17 -0.80
C LEU A 16 -1.30 11.76 -1.40
N GLY A 17 -2.15 11.54 -2.42
CA GLY A 17 -2.16 10.27 -3.15
C GLY A 17 -0.90 10.07 -3.98
N GLN A 18 -0.36 11.15 -4.57
CA GLN A 18 0.93 11.11 -5.26
C GLN A 18 2.08 10.81 -4.29
N ALA A 19 2.08 11.43 -3.11
CA ALA A 19 3.09 11.18 -2.09
C ALA A 19 3.07 9.73 -1.59
N SER A 20 1.89 9.18 -1.24
CA SER A 20 1.79 7.78 -0.82
C SER A 20 2.18 6.80 -1.93
N SER A 21 1.79 7.11 -3.17
CA SER A 21 2.16 6.30 -4.34
C SER A 21 3.68 6.34 -4.59
N SER A 22 4.32 7.50 -4.47
CA SER A 22 5.78 7.63 -4.61
C SER A 22 6.52 6.75 -3.60
N ILE A 23 6.11 6.79 -2.32
CA ILE A 23 6.73 5.97 -1.27
C ILE A 23 6.49 4.47 -1.56
N MET A 24 5.30 4.08 -2.01
CA MET A 24 5.04 2.70 -2.44
C MET A 24 6.01 2.27 -3.55
N ALA A 25 6.13 3.06 -4.63
CA ALA A 25 6.97 2.73 -5.79
C ALA A 25 8.46 2.55 -5.42
N GLN A 26 8.97 3.33 -4.47
CA GLN A 26 10.35 3.23 -3.99
C GLN A 26 10.64 1.93 -3.25
N HIS A 27 9.64 1.33 -2.61
CA HIS A 27 9.84 0.27 -1.62
C HIS A 27 9.19 -1.08 -1.98
N VAL A 28 8.25 -1.10 -2.92
CA VAL A 28 7.44 -2.27 -3.28
C VAL A 28 8.24 -3.41 -3.90
N VAL A 29 9.24 -3.13 -4.74
CA VAL A 29 10.06 -4.18 -5.36
C VAL A 29 10.89 -4.89 -4.30
N GLY A 30 10.85 -6.22 -4.32
CA GLY A 30 11.45 -7.08 -3.31
C GLY A 30 10.59 -7.26 -2.05
N ALA A 31 9.41 -6.64 -1.95
CA ALA A 31 8.46 -6.88 -0.87
C ALA A 31 7.64 -8.15 -1.14
N SER A 32 7.32 -8.88 -0.09
CA SER A 32 6.41 -10.02 -0.12
C SER A 32 4.94 -9.59 -0.10
N SER A 33 4.05 -10.47 -0.55
CA SER A 33 2.60 -10.28 -0.41
C SER A 33 2.17 -10.03 1.04
N GLY A 34 2.81 -10.72 2.00
CA GLY A 34 2.59 -10.53 3.43
C GLY A 34 2.97 -9.13 3.92
N GLU A 35 4.15 -8.63 3.55
CA GLU A 35 4.58 -7.25 3.87
C GLU A 35 3.61 -6.22 3.29
N LEU A 36 3.14 -6.42 2.06
CA LEU A 36 2.25 -5.48 1.37
C LEU A 36 0.84 -5.44 1.98
N ARG A 37 0.33 -6.59 2.42
CA ARG A 37 -0.93 -6.64 3.19
C ARG A 37 -0.74 -5.99 4.57
N ALA A 38 0.38 -6.26 5.25
CA ALA A 38 0.67 -5.71 6.56
C ALA A 38 0.78 -4.17 6.54
N VAL A 39 1.49 -3.58 5.58
CA VAL A 39 1.61 -2.12 5.47
C VAL A 39 0.25 -1.48 5.16
N ARG A 40 -0.59 -2.11 4.33
CA ARG A 40 -1.95 -1.64 4.04
C ARG A 40 -2.80 -1.57 5.31
N GLU A 41 -2.78 -2.62 6.13
CA GLU A 41 -3.51 -2.63 7.41
C GLU A 41 -2.94 -1.63 8.41
N THR A 42 -1.63 -1.48 8.50
CA THR A 42 -1.01 -0.49 9.39
C THR A 42 -1.33 0.94 8.97
N MET A 43 -1.33 1.24 7.67
CA MET A 43 -1.79 2.53 7.16
C MET A 43 -3.26 2.80 7.49
N LEU A 44 -4.13 1.80 7.35
CA LEU A 44 -5.54 1.92 7.71
C LEU A 44 -5.72 2.27 9.20
N ARG A 45 -5.04 1.52 10.09
CA ARG A 45 -5.06 1.75 11.53
C ARG A 45 -4.46 3.11 11.91
N MET A 46 -3.35 3.51 11.29
CA MET A 46 -2.74 4.82 11.50
C MET A 46 -3.73 5.96 11.19
N LEU A 47 -4.47 5.85 10.08
CA LEU A 47 -5.38 6.91 9.64
C LEU A 47 -6.73 6.91 10.36
N LYS A 48 -7.25 5.74 10.76
CA LYS A 48 -8.62 5.61 11.29
C LYS A 48 -8.72 5.29 12.78
N GLU A 49 -7.68 4.71 13.37
CA GLU A 49 -7.73 4.08 14.69
C GLU A 49 -6.66 4.62 15.66
N ASN A 50 -6.02 5.75 15.34
CA ASN A 50 -4.88 6.30 16.10
C ASN A 50 -3.72 5.30 16.25
N GLY A 51 -3.55 4.39 15.28
CA GLY A 51 -2.45 3.45 15.26
C GLY A 51 -1.09 4.12 15.00
N ALA A 52 -0.02 3.43 15.39
CA ALA A 52 1.35 3.82 15.08
C ALA A 52 1.64 3.77 13.56
N PRO A 53 2.56 4.61 13.06
CA PRO A 53 2.95 4.57 11.65
C PRO A 53 3.67 3.26 11.27
N PRO A 54 3.72 2.91 9.96
CA PRO A 54 4.51 1.78 9.49
C PRO A 54 6.00 1.90 9.84
N GLU A 55 6.65 0.76 10.00
CA GLU A 55 8.07 0.63 10.29
C GLU A 55 8.82 -0.12 9.16
N GLY A 56 10.13 -0.28 9.32
CA GLY A 56 10.97 -1.07 8.41
C GLY A 56 11.00 -0.51 7.00
N ARG A 57 10.80 -1.39 6.00
CA ARG A 57 10.80 -1.06 4.57
C ARG A 57 9.91 0.13 4.21
N PHE A 58 8.78 0.29 4.91
CA PHE A 58 7.81 1.35 4.62
C PHE A 58 7.81 2.48 5.66
N ALA A 59 8.92 2.66 6.41
CA ALA A 59 9.01 3.65 7.49
C ALA A 59 8.78 5.10 7.03
N ASP A 60 9.03 5.42 5.76
CA ASP A 60 8.77 6.77 5.21
C ASP A 60 7.28 7.14 5.22
N LEU A 61 6.38 6.17 5.31
CA LEU A 61 4.94 6.43 5.43
C LEU A 61 4.56 7.16 6.73
N LYS A 62 5.46 7.20 7.73
CA LYS A 62 5.28 8.03 8.93
C LYS A 62 5.06 9.51 8.62
N TYR A 63 5.60 10.01 7.51
CA TYR A 63 5.39 11.41 7.10
C TYR A 63 3.94 11.70 6.70
N LEU A 64 3.12 10.67 6.48
CA LEU A 64 1.69 10.79 6.21
C LEU A 64 0.84 10.70 7.49
N GLU A 65 1.44 10.55 8.68
CA GLU A 65 0.70 10.54 9.94
C GLU A 65 -0.20 11.78 10.16
N PRO A 66 0.20 13.01 9.78
CA PRO A 66 -0.68 14.18 9.88
C PRO A 66 -1.98 14.07 9.06
N VAL A 67 -2.05 13.15 8.09
CA VAL A 67 -3.27 12.89 7.30
C VAL A 67 -4.36 12.22 8.14
N ARG A 68 -4.04 11.66 9.30
CA ARG A 68 -5.00 11.08 10.26
C ARG A 68 -6.17 12.04 10.52
N ASP A 69 -5.87 13.31 10.77
CA ASP A 69 -6.87 14.33 11.09
C ASP A 69 -7.63 14.85 9.84
N TYR A 70 -7.21 14.45 8.63
CA TYR A 70 -7.76 14.91 7.36
C TYR A 70 -8.54 13.82 6.64
N LYS A 71 -9.66 13.40 7.27
CA LYS A 71 -10.53 12.28 6.85
C LYS A 71 -10.91 12.29 5.37
N ALA A 72 -11.18 13.46 4.78
CA ALA A 72 -11.53 13.60 3.36
C ALA A 72 -10.39 13.16 2.41
N ARG A 73 -9.16 13.00 2.90
CA ARG A 73 -7.99 12.61 2.12
C ARG A 73 -7.56 11.16 2.34
N HIS A 74 -8.18 10.45 3.27
CA HIS A 74 -7.84 9.05 3.58
C HIS A 74 -7.96 8.16 2.34
N ALA A 75 -9.07 8.26 1.59
CA ALA A 75 -9.28 7.45 0.39
C ALA A 75 -8.18 7.66 -0.66
N SER A 76 -7.80 8.91 -0.95
CA SER A 76 -6.74 9.21 -1.91
C SER A 76 -5.38 8.70 -1.43
N THR A 77 -5.13 8.70 -0.12
CA THR A 77 -3.86 8.24 0.47
C THR A 77 -3.75 6.72 0.41
N MET A 78 -4.87 6.01 0.63
CA MET A 78 -4.95 4.55 0.65
C MET A 78 -4.94 3.90 -0.74
N LEU A 79 -5.25 4.66 -1.80
CA LEU A 79 -5.45 4.13 -3.16
C LEU A 79 -4.35 3.19 -3.64
N THR A 80 -3.07 3.56 -3.46
CA THR A 80 -1.95 2.73 -3.92
C THR A 80 -1.82 1.42 -3.15
N PHE A 81 -2.21 1.37 -1.87
CA PHE A 81 -2.13 0.17 -1.04
C PHE A 81 -3.23 -0.81 -1.41
N ASP A 82 -4.45 -0.29 -1.57
CA ASP A 82 -5.59 -1.09 -1.99
C ASP A 82 -5.36 -1.67 -3.40
N ALA A 83 -4.81 -0.87 -4.33
CA ALA A 83 -4.50 -1.34 -5.68
C ALA A 83 -3.45 -2.46 -5.70
N VAL A 84 -2.39 -2.35 -4.89
CA VAL A 84 -1.34 -3.38 -4.79
C VAL A 84 -1.89 -4.67 -4.16
N VAL A 85 -2.66 -4.56 -3.07
CA VAL A 85 -3.27 -5.72 -2.41
C VAL A 85 -4.30 -6.41 -3.31
N ASP A 86 -5.07 -5.65 -4.10
CA ASP A 86 -5.99 -6.21 -5.08
C ASP A 86 -5.22 -6.96 -6.19
N ALA A 87 -4.16 -6.37 -6.75
CA ALA A 87 -3.31 -7.02 -7.75
C ALA A 87 -2.73 -8.36 -7.25
N ILE A 88 -2.26 -8.40 -6.00
CA ILE A 88 -1.83 -9.65 -5.33
C ILE A 88 -2.98 -10.66 -5.31
N GLY A 89 -4.17 -10.24 -4.89
CA GLY A 89 -5.36 -11.11 -4.84
C GLY A 89 -5.75 -11.66 -6.22
N GLN A 90 -5.62 -10.88 -7.29
CA GLN A 90 -5.85 -11.34 -8.66
C GLN A 90 -4.85 -12.42 -9.08
N ILE A 91 -3.56 -12.25 -8.74
CA ILE A 91 -2.50 -13.23 -9.04
C ILE A 91 -2.73 -14.54 -8.28
N GLU A 92 -3.05 -14.46 -6.99
CA GLU A 92 -3.33 -15.62 -6.14
C GLU A 92 -4.53 -16.42 -6.66
N LYS A 93 -5.64 -15.73 -7.01
CA LYS A 93 -6.82 -16.35 -7.63
C LYS A 93 -6.47 -17.07 -8.94
N LYS A 94 -5.67 -16.43 -9.81
CA LYS A 94 -5.25 -17.03 -11.08
C LYS A 94 -4.42 -18.30 -10.87
N ARG A 95 -3.53 -18.32 -9.87
CA ARG A 95 -2.74 -19.52 -9.53
C ARG A 95 -3.62 -20.64 -8.99
N ALA A 96 -4.57 -20.34 -8.12
CA ALA A 96 -5.49 -21.34 -7.56
C ALA A 96 -6.36 -21.99 -8.65
N GLY A 97 -6.87 -21.20 -9.59
CA GLY A 97 -7.67 -21.73 -10.71
C GLY A 97 -6.87 -22.54 -11.74
N GLN A 98 -5.55 -22.41 -11.79
CA GLN A 98 -4.68 -23.23 -12.64
C GLN A 98 -4.26 -24.56 -11.98
N ALA A 99 -4.41 -24.66 -10.66
CA ALA A 99 -4.10 -25.87 -9.89
C ALA A 99 -5.31 -26.79 -9.69
N ALA A 100 -6.51 -26.35 -10.09
CA ALA A 100 -7.77 -27.09 -10.07
C ALA A 100 -8.05 -27.70 -11.44
#